data_AF-A0A016U4V8-F1
#
_entry.id   AF-A0A016U4V8-F1
#
_cell.length_a   1.000
_cell.length_b   1.000
_cell.length_c   1.000
_cell.angle_alpha   90.00
_cell.angle_beta   90.00
_cell.angle_gamma   90.00
#
_symmetry.space_group_name_H-M   'P 1'
#
loop_
_entity.id
_entity.type
_entity.pdbx_description
1 polymer ?
#
loop_
_entity_poly.entity_id
_entity_poly.type
_entity_poly.pdbx_seq_one_letter_code
_entity_poly.pdbx_strand_id
1 'polypeptide(L)'
;MVWGSISATGKTFLILSNKIVKINAKVYQEEIFEKVVVPWKQKHPNFIIQQDWATAHGAKTTIHFPETKISSFSTKDLWPANSLDLNPLGFSAWVFVEEPLRSRNVKTW
;
A
#
# COMPACT_ATOMS: atom_id res chain seq x y z
N MET A 1 -5.71 6.37 -9.38
CA MET A 1 -4.70 5.45 -8.78
C MET A 1 -5.42 4.61 -7.75
N VAL A 2 -5.05 3.33 -7.58
CA VAL A 2 -5.64 2.45 -6.55
C VAL A 2 -4.56 2.08 -5.53
N TRP A 3 -4.93 2.05 -4.26
CA TRP A 3 -4.13 1.49 -3.18
C TRP A 3 -4.89 0.35 -2.51
N GLY A 4 -4.16 -0.69 -2.11
CA GLY A 4 -4.70 -1.81 -1.36
C GLY A 4 -3.57 -2.60 -0.73
N SER A 5 -3.91 -3.42 0.27
CA SER A 5 -2.97 -4.30 0.95
C SER A 5 -3.60 -5.67 1.20
N ILE A 6 -2.75 -6.69 1.24
CA ILE A 6 -3.14 -8.08 1.52
C ILE A 6 -2.19 -8.69 2.54
N SER A 7 -2.67 -9.73 3.20
CA SER A 7 -1.94 -10.62 4.10
C SER A 7 -2.45 -12.05 3.89
N ALA A 8 -1.79 -13.04 4.48
CA ALA A 8 -2.27 -14.42 4.44
C ALA A 8 -3.68 -14.58 5.04
N THR A 9 -4.08 -13.71 5.97
CA THR A 9 -5.36 -13.81 6.70
C THR A 9 -6.44 -12.87 6.18
N GLY A 10 -6.16 -12.04 5.18
CA GLY A 10 -7.16 -11.10 4.67
C GLY A 10 -6.59 -9.95 3.85
N LYS A 11 -7.47 -9.01 3.49
CA LYS A 11 -7.17 -7.85 2.66
C LYS A 11 -7.83 -6.58 3.21
N THR A 12 -7.26 -5.42 2.92
CA THR A 12 -7.92 -4.14 3.17
C THR A 12 -8.93 -3.82 2.06
N PHE A 13 -9.80 -2.85 2.30
CA PHE A 13 -10.57 -2.23 1.23
C PHE A 13 -9.62 -1.50 0.25
N LEU A 14 -10.08 -1.33 -0.99
CA LEU A 14 -9.37 -0.58 -2.00
C LEU A 14 -9.64 0.92 -1.82
N ILE A 15 -8.57 1.72 -1.79
CA ILE A 15 -8.66 3.17 -1.81
C ILE A 15 -8.44 3.64 -3.24
N LEU A 16 -9.46 4.29 -3.80
CA LEU A 16 -9.40 4.92 -5.11
C LEU A 16 -9.01 6.38 -4.91
N SER A 17 -7.80 6.74 -5.33
CA SER A 17 -7.39 8.13 -5.41
C SER A 17 -7.91 8.73 -6.71
N ASN A 18 -8.62 9.86 -6.58
CA ASN A 18 -9.07 10.68 -7.69
C ASN A 18 -7.87 11.11 -8.55
N LYS A 19 -8.05 11.13 -9.87
CA LYS A 19 -6.97 11.35 -10.87
C LYS A 19 -6.11 12.61 -10.65
N ILE A 20 -6.60 13.58 -9.87
CA ILE A 20 -5.96 14.89 -9.66
C ILE A 20 -4.98 14.89 -8.47
N VAL A 21 -5.12 13.96 -7.50
CA VAL A 21 -4.33 14.00 -6.26
C VAL A 21 -3.10 13.10 -6.38
N LYS A 22 -1.92 13.74 -6.51
CA LYS A 22 -0.64 13.07 -6.32
C LYS A 22 -0.50 12.62 -4.87
N ILE A 23 -0.29 11.33 -4.65
CA ILE A 23 -0.02 10.80 -3.31
C ILE A 23 1.40 11.23 -2.90
N ASN A 24 1.49 12.22 -2.03
CA ASN A 24 2.73 12.60 -1.35
C ASN A 24 2.80 11.93 0.03
N ALA A 25 3.91 12.13 0.75
CA ALA A 25 4.11 11.52 2.07
C ALA A 25 3.00 11.87 3.08
N LYS A 26 2.54 13.13 3.11
CA LYS A 26 1.48 13.58 4.01
C LYS A 26 0.16 12.89 3.71
N VAL A 27 -0.27 12.91 2.44
CA VAL A 27 -1.50 12.25 1.99
C VAL A 27 -1.43 10.75 2.28
N TYR A 28 -0.26 10.12 2.08
CA TYR A 28 -0.08 8.71 2.39
C TYR A 28 -0.25 8.42 3.89
N GLN A 29 0.35 9.23 4.76
CA GLN A 29 0.22 9.07 6.21
C GLN A 29 -1.23 9.26 6.68
N GLU A 30 -1.91 10.31 6.22
CA GLU A 30 -3.27 10.64 6.64
C GLU A 30 -4.32 9.67 6.05
N GLU A 31 -4.26 9.41 4.74
CA GLU A 31 -5.29 8.62 4.06
C GLU A 31 -5.07 7.12 4.15
N ILE A 32 -3.81 6.67 4.24
CA ILE A 32 -3.48 5.24 4.26
C ILE A 32 -3.17 4.79 5.68
N PHE A 33 -2.18 5.41 6.34
CA PHE A 33 -1.74 4.89 7.65
C PHE A 33 -2.76 5.15 8.75
N GLU A 34 -3.27 6.37 8.89
CA GLU A 34 -4.23 6.69 9.95
C GLU A 34 -5.58 6.03 9.72
N LYS A 35 -6.11 6.07 8.50
CA LYS A 35 -7.46 5.56 8.22
C LYS A 35 -7.53 4.06 7.96
N VAL A 36 -6.43 3.42 7.55
CA VAL A 36 -6.44 1.98 7.21
C VAL A 36 -5.54 1.17 8.13
N VAL A 37 -4.25 1.52 8.18
CA VAL A 37 -3.25 0.63 8.79
C VAL A 37 -3.35 0.64 10.32
N VAL A 38 -3.62 1.80 10.94
CA VAL A 38 -3.86 1.90 12.39
C VAL A 38 -5.08 1.06 12.82
N PRO A 39 -6.27 1.18 12.19
CA PRO A 39 -7.39 0.28 12.48
C PRO A 39 -7.09 -1.19 12.20
N TRP A 40 -6.31 -1.50 11.16
CA TRP A 40 -5.91 -2.88 10.84
C TRP A 40 -5.12 -3.51 11.99
N LYS A 41 -4.18 -2.78 12.58
CA LYS A 41 -3.39 -3.24 13.74
C LYS A 41 -4.25 -3.67 14.92
N GLN A 42 -5.36 -2.98 15.18
CA GLN A 42 -6.24 -3.33 16.29
C GLN A 42 -6.82 -4.74 16.13
N LYS A 43 -6.98 -5.22 14.89
CA LYS A 43 -7.47 -6.56 14.57
C LYS A 43 -6.34 -7.57 14.34
N HIS A 44 -5.17 -7.08 13.95
CA HIS A 44 -4.00 -7.87 13.60
C HIS A 44 -2.77 -7.31 14.34
N PRO A 45 -2.53 -7.73 15.60
CA PRO A 45 -1.49 -7.10 16.43
C PRO A 45 -0.06 -7.39 15.95
N ASN A 46 0.14 -8.48 15.21
CA ASN A 46 1.46 -8.96 14.78
C ASN A 46 1.55 -9.00 13.26
N PHE A 47 1.96 -7.89 12.65
CA PHE A 47 2.21 -7.82 11.20
C PHE A 47 3.39 -6.89 10.91
N ILE A 48 3.98 -7.08 9.74
CA ILE A 48 5.02 -6.20 9.20
C ILE A 48 4.47 -5.57 7.94
N ILE A 49 4.68 -4.26 7.79
CA ILE A 49 4.32 -3.58 6.54
C ILE A 49 5.45 -3.74 5.54
N GLN A 50 5.15 -4.35 4.41
CA GLN A 50 6.00 -4.42 3.23
C GLN A 50 5.46 -3.45 2.17
N GLN A 51 6.32 -2.57 1.66
CA GLN A 51 6.01 -1.63 0.59
C GLN A 51 7.27 -1.33 -0.23
N ASP A 52 7.11 -0.78 -1.43
CA ASP A 52 8.25 -0.30 -2.21
C ASP A 52 8.83 1.02 -1.66
N TRP A 53 9.91 1.49 -2.27
CA TRP A 53 10.60 2.74 -1.90
C TRP A 53 10.18 3.94 -2.75
N ALA A 54 8.93 3.99 -3.22
CA ALA A 54 8.40 5.19 -3.85
C ALA A 54 8.59 6.42 -2.94
N THR A 55 8.70 7.63 -3.51
CA THR A 55 9.08 8.84 -2.76
C THR A 55 8.19 9.10 -1.53
N ALA A 56 6.89 8.81 -1.60
CA ALA A 56 5.99 8.96 -0.46
C ALA A 56 6.25 7.92 0.65
N HIS A 57 6.59 6.69 0.29
CA HIS A 57 6.88 5.58 1.20
C HIS A 57 8.24 5.75 1.87
N GLY A 58 9.25 6.16 1.10
CA GLY A 58 10.62 6.38 1.57
C GLY A 58 10.87 7.74 2.26
N ALA A 59 9.85 8.59 2.39
CA ALA A 59 10.00 9.85 3.11
C ALA A 59 10.28 9.60 4.60
N LYS A 60 11.20 10.38 5.20
CA LYS A 60 11.57 10.23 6.61
C LYS A 60 10.34 10.25 7.54
N THR A 61 9.40 11.16 7.29
CA THR A 61 8.16 11.25 8.08
C THR A 61 7.29 10.00 7.95
N THR A 62 7.28 9.36 6.78
CA THR A 62 6.52 8.12 6.56
C THR A 62 7.20 6.94 7.25
N ILE A 63 8.53 6.85 7.21
CA ILE A 63 9.29 5.78 7.86
C ILE A 63 9.13 5.81 9.39
N HIS A 64 9.21 7.00 10.00
CA HIS A 64 9.07 7.15 11.45
C HIS A 64 7.61 7.11 11.93
N PHE A 65 6.63 7.22 11.03
CA PHE A 65 5.22 7.19 11.41
C PHE A 65 4.86 5.88 12.16
N PRO A 66 5.21 4.68 11.68
CA PRO A 66 4.84 3.45 12.37
C PRO A 66 5.62 3.12 13.63
N GLU A 67 6.84 3.66 13.79
CA GLU A 67 7.56 3.59 15.06
C GLU A 67 6.73 4.19 16.20
N THR A 68 5.91 5.21 15.88
CA THR A 68 5.07 5.89 16.88
C THR A 68 3.69 5.24 17.09
N LYS A 69 3.16 4.47 16.12
CA LYS A 69 1.76 4.03 16.14
C LYS A 69 1.49 2.56 15.79
N ILE A 70 2.23 1.94 14.86
CA ILE A 70 1.74 0.74 14.15
C ILE A 70 2.67 -0.49 14.13
N SER A 71 3.88 -0.42 14.72
CA SER A 71 4.94 -1.44 14.62
C SER A 71 5.64 -1.48 13.24
N SER A 72 6.69 -2.30 13.13
CA SER A 72 7.81 -2.18 12.18
C SER A 72 7.48 -2.34 10.69
N PHE A 73 8.19 -1.58 9.85
CA PHE A 73 8.32 -1.82 8.42
C PHE A 73 9.41 -2.83 8.09
N SER A 74 9.31 -3.43 6.90
CA SER A 74 10.50 -3.97 6.23
C SER A 74 11.44 -2.81 5.87
N THR A 75 12.67 -2.85 6.36
CA THR A 75 13.67 -1.80 6.12
C THR A 75 14.16 -1.82 4.67
N LYS A 76 14.87 -0.75 4.27
CA LYS A 76 15.39 -0.62 2.90
C LYS A 76 16.32 -1.75 2.50
N ASP A 77 17.00 -2.32 3.48
CA ASP A 77 17.92 -3.44 3.27
C ASP A 77 17.18 -4.78 3.05
N LEU A 78 15.91 -4.86 3.45
CA LEU A 78 15.07 -6.05 3.29
C LEU A 78 14.21 -6.02 2.03
N TRP A 79 13.96 -4.85 1.44
CA TRP A 79 13.15 -4.72 0.24
C TRP A 79 13.95 -4.13 -0.93
N PRO A 80 14.39 -4.97 -1.89
CA PRO A 80 15.18 -4.52 -3.03
C PRO A 80 14.40 -3.61 -3.99
N ALA A 81 15.12 -2.69 -4.63
CA ALA A 81 14.54 -1.83 -5.66
C ALA A 81 14.08 -2.65 -6.87
N ASN A 82 13.05 -2.17 -7.58
CA ASN A 82 12.53 -2.77 -8.82
C ASN A 82 12.08 -4.24 -8.70
N SER A 83 11.74 -4.70 -7.49
CA SER A 83 11.43 -6.11 -7.22
C SER A 83 9.91 -6.35 -7.10
N LEU A 84 9.18 -6.05 -8.17
CA LEU A 84 7.73 -6.20 -8.21
C LEU A 84 7.30 -7.68 -8.16
N ASP A 85 8.12 -8.56 -8.70
CA ASP A 85 7.99 -10.02 -8.69
C ASP A 85 8.00 -10.60 -7.27
N LEU A 86 8.68 -9.95 -6.33
CA LEU A 86 8.69 -10.35 -4.92
C LEU A 86 7.43 -9.89 -4.16
N ASN A 87 6.61 -9.02 -4.74
CA ASN A 87 5.44 -8.44 -4.08
C ASN A 87 4.18 -9.23 -4.41
N PRO A 88 3.52 -9.90 -3.45
CA PRO A 88 2.26 -10.61 -3.67
C PRO A 88 1.16 -9.78 -4.36
N LEU A 89 1.14 -8.47 -4.10
CA LEU A 89 0.25 -7.57 -4.82
C LEU A 89 0.64 -7.43 -6.30
N GLY A 90 1.92 -7.21 -6.57
CA GLY A 90 2.46 -6.95 -7.89
C GLY A 90 2.43 -8.15 -8.82
N PHE A 91 2.96 -9.30 -8.37
CA PHE A 91 3.09 -10.48 -9.22
C PHE A 91 1.77 -11.25 -9.41
N SER A 92 0.80 -11.09 -8.49
CA SER A 92 -0.43 -11.89 -8.49
C SER A 92 -1.71 -11.07 -8.35
N ALA A 93 -1.93 -10.41 -7.21
CA ALA A 93 -3.26 -9.88 -6.90
C ALA A 93 -3.72 -8.80 -7.90
N TRP A 94 -2.83 -7.90 -8.31
CA TRP A 94 -3.16 -6.87 -9.29
C TRP A 94 -3.35 -7.44 -10.69
N VAL A 95 -2.56 -8.43 -11.11
CA VAL A 95 -2.73 -9.11 -12.40
C VAL A 95 -4.13 -9.72 -12.49
N PHE A 96 -4.56 -10.41 -11.44
CA PHE A 96 -5.89 -11.01 -11.36
C PHE A 96 -7.03 -9.97 -11.40
N VAL A 97 -6.84 -8.81 -10.77
CA VAL A 97 -7.83 -7.72 -10.80
C VAL A 97 -7.86 -7.01 -12.15
N GLU A 98 -6.71 -6.84 -12.80
CA GLU A 98 -6.60 -6.15 -14.08
C GLU A 98 -7.16 -6.94 -15.26
N GLU A 99 -6.96 -8.26 -15.29
CA GLU A 99 -7.39 -9.12 -16.40
C GLU A 99 -8.87 -8.91 -16.80
N PRO A 100 -9.86 -8.97 -15.90
CA PRO A 100 -11.26 -8.73 -16.26
C PRO A 100 -11.58 -7.27 -16.55
N LEU A 101 -10.70 -6.32 -16.20
CA LEU A 101 -10.88 -4.89 -16.52
C LEU A 101 -10.37 -4.55 -17.91
N ARG A 102 -9.36 -5.25 -18.42
CA ARG A 102 -8.79 -5.03 -19.75
C ARG A 102 -9.80 -5.24 -20.88
N SER A 103 -10.75 -6.15 -20.68
CA SER A 103 -11.81 -6.43 -21.66
C SER A 103 -13.01 -5.49 -21.55
N ARG A 104 -13.03 -4.58 -20.56
CA ARG A 104 -14.15 -3.66 -20.33
C ARG A 104 -13.82 -2.27 -20.89
N ASN A 105 -14.73 -1.72 -21.69
CA ASN A 105 -14.71 -0.31 -22.07
C ASN A 105 -15.11 0.56 -20.87
N VAL A 106 -14.14 0.90 -20.02
CA VAL A 106 -14.35 1.83 -18.91
C VAL A 106 -14.35 3.25 -19.48
N LYS A 107 -15.51 3.92 -19.48
CA LYS A 107 -15.60 5.33 -19.86
C LYS A 107 -14.74 6.17 -18.92
N THR A 108 -13.71 6.81 -19.47
CA THR A 108 -12.95 7.84 -18.78
C THR A 108 -13.72 9.15 -18.87
N TRP A 109 -14.39 9.53 -17.79
CA TRP A 109 -14.78 10.92 -17.55
C TRP A 109 -13.54 11.76 -17.22
#